data_AF-A0AAU2F1B6-F1
#
_entry.id   AF-A0AAU2F1B6-F1
#
_cell.length_a   1.000
_cell.length_b   1.000
_cell.length_c   1.000
_cell.angle_alpha   90.00
_cell.angle_beta   90.00
_cell.angle_gamma   90.00
#
_symmetry.space_group_name_H-M   'P 1'
#
loop_
_entity.id
_entity.type
_entity.pdbx_description
1 polymer ?
#
loop_
_entity_poly.entity_id
_entity_poly.type
_entity_poly.pdbx_seq_one_letter_code
_entity_poly.pdbx_strand_id
1 'polypeptide(L)'
;MTAAPSHLRTALKLAAAGVPPLPLRAGKVPFGNCRACAGNACGGRPHMKSAGPCQCPGVCHAWAAATTNPSVLASHAWAAAWRQSRAVAYHPGGAGLTVVDLDDAQAIAWARGTLPPTRTVTTTRGEHWIYLGAMASANSVRHGVDIKSRRQYARWLGPGTGTMTRLPSAVRALIEGEETTPAPGRVVSSVPERAVWDVSAATGCRHTERYIRTGLDRGVALVLSRTESGAGSQAFGVAQFLARQHAQCPGPCGLDSIGAQIIAAAASVGVPRTYAERAVTNGMACIPTRTPQHARPAALGTAMGATDVARQGVRKALGSGPHPTDGGMPA
;
A
#
# COMPACT_ATOMS: atom_id res chain seq x y z
N MET A 1 -23.20 -14.16 -30.57
CA MET A 1 -22.49 -14.45 -29.31
C MET A 1 -21.15 -13.72 -29.30
N THR A 2 -21.06 -12.59 -28.60
CA THR A 2 -19.80 -11.84 -28.45
C THR A 2 -18.82 -12.67 -27.64
N ALA A 3 -17.60 -12.89 -28.16
CA ALA A 3 -16.58 -13.64 -27.45
C ALA A 3 -16.29 -12.98 -26.09
N ALA A 4 -16.39 -13.75 -25.00
CA ALA A 4 -16.04 -13.25 -23.67
C ALA A 4 -14.59 -12.74 -23.65
N PRO A 5 -14.30 -11.60 -22.97
CA PRO A 5 -12.93 -11.14 -22.78
C PRO A 5 -12.04 -12.26 -22.26
N SER A 6 -10.81 -12.37 -22.75
CA SER A 6 -9.88 -13.47 -22.41
C SER A 6 -9.72 -13.66 -20.90
N HIS A 7 -9.70 -12.56 -20.13
CA HIS A 7 -9.62 -12.57 -18.67
C HIS A 7 -10.86 -13.15 -17.98
N LEU A 8 -12.09 -12.89 -18.47
CA LEU A 8 -13.30 -13.50 -17.94
C LEU A 8 -13.29 -15.02 -18.16
N ARG A 9 -12.87 -15.48 -19.33
CA ARG A 9 -12.75 -16.92 -19.62
C ARG A 9 -11.77 -17.60 -18.65
N THR A 10 -10.63 -16.97 -18.38
CA THR A 10 -9.67 -17.47 -17.39
C THR A 10 -10.27 -17.48 -15.99
N ALA A 11 -10.99 -16.43 -15.58
CA ALA A 11 -11.66 -16.37 -14.29
C ALA A 11 -12.69 -17.51 -14.12
N LEU A 12 -13.52 -17.77 -15.14
CA LEU A 12 -14.49 -18.86 -15.10
C LEU A 12 -13.82 -20.24 -14.98
N LYS A 13 -12.69 -20.46 -15.66
CA LYS A 13 -11.90 -21.70 -15.53
C LYS A 13 -11.34 -21.86 -14.10
N LEU A 14 -10.84 -20.78 -13.50
CA LEU A 14 -10.35 -20.79 -12.12
C LEU A 14 -11.47 -21.09 -11.13
N ALA A 15 -12.63 -20.44 -11.31
CA ALA A 15 -13.80 -20.64 -10.48
C ALA A 15 -14.30 -22.09 -10.52
N ALA A 16 -14.33 -22.71 -11.71
CA ALA A 16 -14.67 -24.12 -11.89
C ALA A 16 -13.67 -25.06 -11.17
N ALA A 17 -12.41 -24.64 -11.04
CA ALA A 17 -11.38 -25.34 -10.27
C ALA A 17 -11.38 -25.00 -8.77
N GLY A 18 -12.39 -24.28 -8.26
CA GLY A 18 -12.47 -23.88 -6.86
C GLY A 18 -11.51 -22.76 -6.45
N VAL A 19 -10.82 -22.13 -7.41
CA VAL A 19 -9.89 -21.02 -7.15
C VAL A 19 -10.67 -19.70 -7.30
N PRO A 20 -10.81 -18.85 -6.26
CA PRO A 20 -11.58 -17.61 -6.38
C PRO A 20 -10.80 -16.51 -7.15
N PRO A 21 -11.16 -16.17 -8.41
CA PRO A 21 -10.51 -15.10 -9.16
C PRO A 21 -11.01 -13.68 -8.80
N LEU A 22 -10.23 -12.68 -9.22
CA LEU A 22 -10.64 -11.29 -9.28
C LEU A 22 -9.92 -10.55 -10.44
N PRO A 23 -10.53 -9.50 -11.03
CA PRO A 23 -9.88 -8.66 -12.03
C PRO A 23 -8.90 -7.65 -11.38
N LEU A 24 -7.81 -7.36 -12.07
CA LEU A 24 -6.88 -6.27 -11.76
C LEU A 24 -6.88 -5.23 -12.88
N ARG A 25 -6.83 -3.94 -12.51
CA ARG A 25 -6.72 -2.82 -13.46
C ARG A 25 -5.26 -2.53 -13.81
N ALA A 26 -5.03 -1.47 -14.59
CA ALA A 26 -3.69 -0.97 -14.89
C ALA A 26 -2.86 -0.76 -13.60
N GLY A 27 -1.58 -1.10 -13.64
CA GLY A 27 -0.72 -1.12 -12.44
C GLY A 27 -0.86 -2.38 -11.58
N LYS A 28 -1.64 -3.39 -12.01
CA LYS A 28 -1.86 -4.67 -11.30
C LYS A 28 -2.48 -4.49 -9.91
N VAL A 29 -3.28 -3.44 -9.75
CA VAL A 29 -3.99 -3.14 -8.50
C VAL A 29 -5.47 -3.50 -8.62
N PRO A 30 -6.18 -3.68 -7.50
CA PRO A 30 -7.61 -3.97 -7.49
C PRO A 30 -8.45 -2.80 -8.05
N PHE A 31 -9.67 -3.12 -8.46
CA PHE A 31 -10.67 -2.12 -8.81
C PHE A 31 -11.26 -1.45 -7.56
N GLY A 32 -11.52 -0.15 -7.68
CA GLY A 32 -12.21 0.67 -6.69
C GLY A 32 -13.43 1.30 -7.33
N ASN A 33 -14.48 0.50 -7.56
CA ASN A 33 -15.60 0.85 -8.45
C ASN A 33 -16.62 1.83 -7.84
N CYS A 34 -16.51 2.19 -6.55
CA CYS A 34 -17.33 3.23 -5.95
C CYS A 34 -16.52 4.51 -5.70
N ARG A 35 -17.20 5.65 -5.59
CA ARG A 35 -16.53 6.95 -5.36
C ARG A 35 -15.66 6.95 -4.09
N ALA A 36 -16.11 6.31 -3.01
CA ALA A 36 -15.36 6.21 -1.76
C ALA A 36 -14.10 5.33 -1.86
N CYS A 37 -14.04 4.43 -2.84
CA CYS A 37 -12.92 3.53 -3.07
C CYS A 37 -12.14 3.86 -4.34
N ALA A 38 -12.50 4.93 -5.05
CA ALA A 38 -11.85 5.35 -6.29
C ALA A 38 -10.34 5.49 -6.06
N GLY A 39 -9.54 5.04 -7.02
CA GLY A 39 -8.08 5.03 -6.89
C GLY A 39 -7.55 4.13 -5.76
N ASN A 40 -8.36 3.19 -5.23
CA ASN A 40 -8.06 2.44 -4.01
C ASN A 40 -7.85 3.35 -2.79
N ALA A 41 -8.56 4.48 -2.69
CA ALA A 41 -8.48 5.41 -1.56
C ALA A 41 -8.76 4.74 -0.21
N CYS A 42 -9.59 3.69 -0.20
CA CYS A 42 -9.85 2.89 0.99
C CYS A 42 -8.66 2.05 1.45
N GLY A 43 -7.62 1.86 0.63
CA GLY A 43 -6.48 0.97 0.84
C GLY A 43 -6.67 -0.46 0.30
N GLY A 44 -7.91 -0.82 -0.06
CA GLY A 44 -8.32 -2.20 -0.36
C GLY A 44 -8.27 -3.08 0.90
N ARG A 45 -9.10 -4.12 1.01
CA ARG A 45 -8.85 -5.13 2.06
C ARG A 45 -7.56 -5.86 1.67
N PRO A 46 -6.61 -6.15 2.57
CA PRO A 46 -6.59 -6.05 4.04
C PRO A 46 -6.00 -4.74 4.61
N HIS A 47 -5.51 -3.85 3.75
CA HIS A 47 -4.82 -2.60 4.13
C HIS A 47 -5.78 -1.42 4.27
N MET A 48 -7.05 -1.68 4.58
CA MET A 48 -8.03 -0.61 4.64
C MET A 48 -7.73 0.32 5.80
N LYS A 49 -7.72 1.63 5.55
CA LYS A 49 -7.57 2.65 6.60
C LYS A 49 -8.80 2.74 7.49
N SER A 50 -9.97 2.36 6.96
CA SER A 50 -11.22 2.28 7.70
C SER A 50 -11.86 0.92 7.41
N ALA A 51 -12.07 0.11 8.45
CA ALA A 51 -12.89 -1.08 8.33
C ALA A 51 -14.34 -0.66 8.07
N GLY A 52 -15.01 -1.25 7.09
CA GLY A 52 -16.39 -0.90 6.80
C GLY A 52 -17.12 -1.93 5.95
N PRO A 53 -18.46 -1.95 6.00
CA PRO A 53 -19.30 -2.87 5.26
C PRO A 53 -19.53 -2.31 3.85
N CYS A 54 -18.50 -2.03 3.04
CA CYS A 54 -18.79 -1.42 1.73
C CYS A 54 -19.77 -2.30 0.95
N GLN A 55 -20.94 -1.74 0.65
CA GLN A 55 -21.99 -2.34 -0.17
C GLN A 55 -21.77 -1.99 -1.64
N CYS A 56 -20.50 -1.97 -2.05
CA CYS A 56 -20.10 -1.59 -3.38
C CYS A 56 -20.83 -2.51 -4.39
N PRO A 57 -21.66 -1.99 -5.32
CA PRO A 57 -22.49 -2.82 -6.20
C PRO A 57 -21.69 -3.56 -7.28
N GLY A 58 -20.38 -3.32 -7.35
CA GLY A 58 -19.47 -3.96 -8.29
C GLY A 58 -18.15 -4.36 -7.62
N VAL A 59 -17.22 -4.87 -8.44
CA VAL A 59 -15.96 -5.46 -7.96
C VAL A 59 -15.11 -4.44 -7.19
N CYS A 60 -15.08 -4.54 -5.87
CA CYS A 60 -14.31 -3.65 -4.99
C CYS A 60 -13.73 -4.47 -3.83
N HIS A 61 -12.58 -4.08 -3.27
CA HIS A 61 -11.90 -4.77 -2.15
C HIS A 61 -11.09 -6.03 -2.48
N ALA A 62 -10.58 -6.14 -3.71
CA ALA A 62 -9.53 -7.10 -4.03
C ALA A 62 -9.93 -8.57 -3.72
N TRP A 63 -9.16 -9.24 -2.85
CA TRP A 63 -9.42 -10.61 -2.41
C TRP A 63 -10.81 -10.79 -1.78
N ALA A 64 -11.36 -9.76 -1.14
CA ALA A 64 -12.66 -9.86 -0.49
C ALA A 64 -13.82 -9.90 -1.50
N ALA A 65 -13.60 -9.44 -2.73
CA ALA A 65 -14.53 -9.63 -3.84
C ALA A 65 -14.25 -10.91 -4.64
N ALA A 66 -13.17 -11.63 -4.36
CA ALA A 66 -12.85 -12.85 -5.09
C ALA A 66 -13.94 -13.91 -4.83
N THR A 67 -14.40 -14.57 -5.89
CA THR A 67 -15.53 -15.49 -5.80
C THR A 67 -15.44 -16.59 -6.84
N THR A 68 -15.90 -17.79 -6.49
CA THR A 68 -16.05 -18.92 -7.40
C THR A 68 -17.45 -18.99 -8.02
N ASN A 69 -18.35 -18.06 -7.69
CA ASN A 69 -19.71 -18.07 -8.26
C ASN A 69 -19.68 -17.56 -9.72
N PRO A 70 -19.92 -18.42 -10.73
CA PRO A 70 -19.83 -18.04 -12.13
C PRO A 70 -20.89 -16.99 -12.52
N SER A 71 -22.06 -17.01 -11.89
CA SER A 71 -23.13 -16.03 -12.13
C SER A 71 -22.71 -14.63 -11.68
N VAL A 72 -21.95 -14.52 -10.59
CA VAL A 72 -21.37 -13.24 -10.14
C VAL A 72 -20.29 -12.78 -11.12
N LEU A 73 -19.37 -13.66 -11.50
CA LEU A 73 -18.27 -13.34 -12.42
C LEU A 73 -18.77 -12.89 -13.80
N ALA A 74 -19.85 -13.49 -14.31
CA ALA A 74 -20.47 -13.16 -15.60
C ALA A 74 -21.54 -12.05 -15.52
N SER A 75 -21.82 -11.51 -14.34
CA SER A 75 -22.87 -10.51 -14.14
C SER A 75 -22.57 -9.18 -14.84
N HIS A 76 -23.62 -8.40 -15.12
CA HIS A 76 -23.50 -7.03 -15.63
C HIS A 76 -22.64 -6.13 -14.73
N ALA A 77 -22.71 -6.33 -13.41
CA ALA A 77 -21.92 -5.58 -12.43
C ALA A 77 -20.39 -5.79 -12.57
N TRP A 78 -19.96 -6.94 -13.09
CA TRP A 78 -18.55 -7.27 -13.31
C TRP A 78 -18.08 -7.02 -14.74
N ALA A 79 -19.01 -6.87 -15.70
CA ALA A 79 -18.71 -6.78 -17.12
C ALA A 79 -17.73 -5.64 -17.46
N ALA A 80 -17.91 -4.45 -16.88
CA ALA A 80 -16.99 -3.32 -17.10
C ALA A 80 -15.58 -3.58 -16.55
N ALA A 81 -15.49 -4.18 -15.36
CA ALA A 81 -14.21 -4.53 -14.75
C ALA A 81 -13.45 -5.56 -15.61
N TRP A 82 -14.13 -6.55 -16.18
CA TRP A 82 -13.50 -7.51 -17.09
C TRP A 82 -13.01 -6.87 -18.39
N ARG A 83 -13.81 -5.98 -19.01
CA ARG A 83 -13.37 -5.24 -20.22
C ARG A 83 -12.13 -4.39 -19.98
N GLN A 84 -12.00 -3.81 -18.78
CA GLN A 84 -10.89 -2.94 -18.41
C GLN A 84 -9.72 -3.67 -17.74
N SER A 85 -9.90 -4.94 -17.40
CA SER A 85 -8.90 -5.72 -16.68
C SER A 85 -7.64 -5.87 -17.53
N ARG A 86 -6.48 -5.76 -16.86
CA ARG A 86 -5.15 -5.99 -17.44
C ARG A 86 -4.53 -7.29 -16.95
N ALA A 87 -5.08 -7.87 -15.88
CA ALA A 87 -4.68 -9.17 -15.37
C ALA A 87 -5.82 -9.80 -14.56
N VAL A 88 -5.70 -11.11 -14.35
CA VAL A 88 -6.49 -11.87 -13.39
C VAL A 88 -5.60 -12.13 -12.17
N ALA A 89 -6.14 -11.95 -10.98
CA ALA A 89 -5.57 -12.42 -9.73
C ALA A 89 -6.50 -13.45 -9.09
N TYR A 90 -6.04 -14.13 -8.06
CA TYR A 90 -6.83 -15.05 -7.26
C TYR A 90 -6.55 -14.85 -5.78
N HIS A 91 -7.48 -15.28 -4.94
CA HIS A 91 -7.32 -15.32 -3.49
C HIS A 91 -6.75 -16.69 -3.07
N PRO A 92 -5.45 -16.82 -2.72
CA PRO A 92 -4.87 -18.13 -2.42
C PRO A 92 -5.48 -18.76 -1.19
N GLY A 93 -5.67 -18.01 -0.10
CA GLY A 93 -6.32 -18.53 1.11
C GLY A 93 -7.76 -19.02 0.87
N GLY A 94 -8.51 -18.41 -0.05
CA GLY A 94 -9.85 -18.86 -0.44
C GLY A 94 -9.84 -20.13 -1.28
N ALA A 95 -8.71 -20.47 -1.89
CA ALA A 95 -8.46 -21.75 -2.58
C ALA A 95 -7.80 -22.80 -1.66
N GLY A 96 -7.61 -22.50 -0.37
CA GLY A 96 -6.86 -23.38 0.54
C GLY A 96 -5.36 -23.45 0.21
N LEU A 97 -4.79 -22.40 -0.36
CA LEU A 97 -3.39 -22.34 -0.81
C LEU A 97 -2.59 -21.27 -0.06
N THR A 98 -1.27 -21.44 -0.10
CA THR A 98 -0.29 -20.43 0.30
C THR A 98 0.71 -20.22 -0.82
N VAL A 99 0.94 -18.97 -1.18
CA VAL A 99 1.98 -18.57 -2.14
C VAL A 99 3.12 -17.95 -1.36
N VAL A 100 4.32 -18.51 -1.48
CA VAL A 100 5.56 -17.83 -1.15
C VAL A 100 5.98 -17.07 -2.42
N ASP A 101 5.89 -15.74 -2.38
CA ASP A 101 6.26 -14.87 -3.50
C ASP A 101 7.73 -14.46 -3.36
N LEU A 102 8.54 -14.91 -4.30
CA LEU A 102 9.99 -14.69 -4.34
C LEU A 102 10.27 -13.66 -5.43
N ASP A 103 10.77 -12.49 -5.02
CA ASP A 103 10.88 -11.32 -5.88
C ASP A 103 12.16 -11.28 -6.72
N ASP A 104 13.18 -12.04 -6.33
CA ASP A 104 14.52 -12.01 -6.95
C ASP A 104 15.26 -13.36 -6.90
N ALA A 105 16.40 -13.43 -7.57
CA ALA A 105 17.21 -14.64 -7.69
C ALA A 105 17.80 -15.11 -6.34
N GLN A 106 18.08 -14.20 -5.40
CA GLN A 106 18.59 -14.57 -4.09
C GLN A 106 17.48 -15.21 -3.23
N ALA A 107 16.27 -14.66 -3.30
CA ALA A 107 15.09 -15.25 -2.68
C ALA A 107 14.81 -16.66 -3.23
N ILE A 108 14.94 -16.85 -4.55
CA ILE A 108 14.81 -18.18 -5.19
C ILE A 108 15.89 -19.15 -4.71
N ALA A 109 17.16 -18.74 -4.73
CA ALA A 109 18.26 -19.60 -4.30
C ALA A 109 18.10 -20.03 -2.83
N TRP A 110 17.70 -19.09 -1.97
CA TRP A 110 17.38 -19.39 -0.57
C TRP A 110 16.22 -20.38 -0.45
N ALA A 111 15.10 -20.16 -1.15
CA ALA A 111 13.94 -21.05 -1.08
C ALA A 111 14.30 -22.48 -1.51
N ARG A 112 15.10 -22.63 -2.58
CA ARG A 112 15.59 -23.94 -3.04
C ARG A 112 16.47 -24.65 -2.02
N GLY A 113 17.26 -23.91 -1.24
CA GLY A 113 18.13 -24.48 -0.21
C GLY A 113 17.44 -24.77 1.13
N THR A 114 16.25 -24.21 1.37
CA THR A 114 15.66 -24.19 2.73
C THR A 114 14.21 -24.65 2.82
N LEU A 115 13.44 -24.58 1.73
CA LEU A 115 12.04 -24.94 1.70
C LEU A 115 11.83 -26.22 0.89
N PRO A 116 10.90 -27.10 1.31
CA PRO A 116 10.53 -28.27 0.52
C PRO A 116 10.05 -27.85 -0.89
N PRO A 117 10.47 -28.54 -1.96
CA PRO A 117 10.04 -28.21 -3.31
C PRO A 117 8.51 -28.33 -3.41
N THR A 118 7.94 -27.47 -4.23
CA THR A 118 6.51 -27.45 -4.51
C THR A 118 6.27 -26.92 -5.92
N ARG A 119 5.00 -26.80 -6.31
CA ARG A 119 4.63 -26.20 -7.58
C ARG A 119 5.13 -24.76 -7.68
N THR A 120 5.80 -24.43 -8.77
CA THR A 120 6.32 -23.07 -9.02
C THR A 120 5.65 -22.43 -10.24
N VAL A 121 5.56 -21.10 -10.22
CA VAL A 121 5.12 -20.29 -11.35
C VAL A 121 6.11 -19.14 -11.55
N THR A 122 6.75 -19.08 -12.71
CA THR A 122 7.67 -17.99 -13.04
C THR A 122 6.93 -16.66 -13.09
N THR A 123 7.48 -15.65 -12.42
CA THR A 123 7.02 -14.26 -12.49
C THR A 123 7.96 -13.43 -13.37
N THR A 124 7.74 -12.12 -13.44
CA THR A 124 8.61 -11.24 -14.26
C THR A 124 10.02 -11.12 -13.66
N ARG A 125 10.17 -11.24 -12.34
CA ARG A 125 11.45 -11.04 -11.63
C ARG A 125 11.88 -12.23 -10.78
N GLY A 126 10.94 -13.12 -10.44
CA GLY A 126 11.22 -14.29 -9.62
C GLY A 126 10.18 -15.39 -9.79
N GLU A 127 9.69 -15.96 -8.69
CA GLU A 127 8.83 -17.16 -8.71
C GLU A 127 7.74 -17.09 -7.63
N HIS A 128 6.55 -17.59 -7.94
CA HIS A 128 5.58 -17.99 -6.93
C HIS A 128 5.78 -19.47 -6.60
N TRP A 129 5.96 -19.81 -5.32
CA TRP A 129 5.99 -21.18 -4.82
C TRP A 129 4.68 -21.48 -4.10
N ILE A 130 3.93 -22.49 -4.54
CA ILE A 130 2.54 -22.71 -4.15
C ILE A 130 2.42 -23.98 -3.31
N TYR A 131 1.98 -23.86 -2.05
CA TYR A 131 1.73 -24.96 -1.13
C TYR A 131 0.22 -25.18 -0.88
N LEU A 132 -0.16 -26.43 -0.60
CA LEU A 132 -1.52 -26.82 -0.18
C LEU A 132 -1.70 -26.55 1.31
N GLY A 133 -2.57 -25.62 1.64
CA GLY A 133 -2.91 -25.20 2.99
C GLY A 133 -2.94 -23.68 3.09
N ALA A 134 -3.96 -23.13 3.74
CA ALA A 134 -4.04 -21.70 4.01
C ALA A 134 -3.35 -21.34 5.35
N MET A 135 -2.77 -20.14 5.41
CA MET A 135 -2.21 -19.54 6.64
C MET A 135 -2.41 -18.02 6.64
N ALA A 136 -1.96 -17.35 7.70
CA ALA A 136 -1.86 -15.89 7.69
C ALA A 136 -0.96 -15.42 6.54
N SER A 137 -1.20 -14.22 6.02
CA SER A 137 -0.28 -13.58 5.08
C SER A 137 0.66 -12.66 5.85
N ALA A 138 1.89 -12.53 5.37
CA ALA A 138 2.88 -11.60 5.90
C ALA A 138 3.74 -11.11 4.74
N ASN A 139 4.04 -9.83 4.70
CA ASN A 139 4.94 -9.27 3.69
C ASN A 139 6.33 -9.11 4.29
N SER A 140 7.36 -9.25 3.47
CA SER A 140 8.75 -9.01 3.88
C SER A 140 9.19 -9.87 5.08
N VAL A 141 8.70 -11.12 5.14
CA VAL A 141 9.17 -12.13 6.13
C VAL A 141 10.67 -12.37 6.00
N ARG A 142 11.20 -12.12 4.80
CA ARG A 142 12.61 -12.00 4.47
C ARG A 142 12.74 -10.99 3.33
N HIS A 143 13.95 -10.46 3.12
CA HIS A 143 14.25 -9.70 1.90
C HIS A 143 13.83 -10.48 0.66
N GLY A 144 12.98 -9.88 -0.17
CA GLY A 144 12.48 -10.48 -1.41
C GLY A 144 11.51 -11.66 -1.22
N VAL A 145 10.94 -11.86 -0.02
CA VAL A 145 10.01 -12.96 0.27
C VAL A 145 8.74 -12.43 0.95
N ASP A 146 7.60 -12.70 0.34
CA ASP A 146 6.28 -12.50 0.94
C ASP A 146 5.51 -13.83 1.08
N ILE A 147 4.64 -13.91 2.08
CA ILE A 147 3.64 -14.97 2.23
C ILE A 147 2.27 -14.39 1.86
N LYS A 148 1.69 -14.90 0.77
CA LYS A 148 0.35 -14.53 0.28
C LYS A 148 -0.61 -15.70 0.43
N SER A 149 -1.51 -15.62 1.40
CA SER A 149 -2.57 -16.62 1.62
C SER A 149 -3.89 -15.96 2.02
N ARG A 150 -4.25 -15.97 3.32
CA ARG A 150 -5.49 -15.36 3.82
C ARG A 150 -5.44 -13.85 3.66
N ARG A 151 -6.55 -13.27 3.22
CA ARG A 151 -6.70 -11.82 3.09
C ARG A 151 -5.67 -11.16 2.16
N GLN A 152 -5.12 -11.90 1.21
CA GLN A 152 -4.28 -11.38 0.14
C GLN A 152 -4.66 -12.02 -1.20
N TYR A 153 -4.11 -11.47 -2.27
CA TYR A 153 -4.25 -11.99 -3.62
C TYR A 153 -2.88 -12.16 -4.28
N ALA A 154 -2.80 -13.10 -5.22
CA ALA A 154 -1.64 -13.28 -6.10
C ALA A 154 -2.08 -13.17 -7.55
N ARG A 155 -1.20 -12.69 -8.43
CA ARG A 155 -1.50 -12.64 -9.86
C ARG A 155 -1.56 -14.06 -10.42
N TRP A 156 -2.59 -14.35 -11.21
CA TRP A 156 -2.64 -15.58 -11.99
C TRP A 156 -1.72 -15.46 -13.20
N LEU A 157 -0.75 -16.36 -13.29
CA LEU A 157 0.26 -16.39 -14.36
C LEU A 157 0.26 -17.72 -15.13
N GLY A 158 -0.66 -18.62 -14.79
CA GLY A 158 -0.73 -19.97 -15.33
C GLY A 158 -0.73 -21.02 -14.21
N PRO A 159 -0.88 -22.30 -14.59
CA PRO A 159 -0.99 -23.40 -13.63
C PRO A 159 0.33 -23.74 -12.93
N GLY A 160 1.48 -23.27 -13.44
CA GLY A 160 2.80 -23.60 -12.92
C GLY A 160 3.29 -25.00 -13.30
N THR A 161 4.45 -25.37 -12.76
CA THR A 161 5.10 -26.67 -12.96
C THR A 161 5.33 -27.36 -11.63
N GLY A 162 5.31 -28.69 -11.63
CA GLY A 162 5.51 -29.51 -10.42
C GLY A 162 4.24 -29.80 -9.61
N THR A 163 4.41 -30.67 -8.63
CA THR A 163 3.36 -31.13 -7.70
C THR A 163 3.31 -30.18 -6.50
N MET A 164 2.10 -29.79 -6.10
CA MET A 164 1.95 -29.00 -4.87
C MET A 164 2.21 -29.88 -3.65
N THR A 165 3.05 -29.38 -2.76
CA THR A 165 3.37 -29.99 -1.47
C THR A 165 2.43 -29.42 -0.39
N ARG A 166 2.07 -30.23 0.61
CA ARG A 166 1.33 -29.73 1.79
C ARG A 166 2.14 -28.68 2.52
N LEU A 167 1.48 -27.64 3.02
CA LEU A 167 2.08 -26.48 3.68
C LEU A 167 2.96 -26.92 4.85
N PRO A 168 4.30 -26.86 4.72
CA PRO A 168 5.22 -27.37 5.72
C PRO A 168 5.36 -26.40 6.90
N SER A 169 5.77 -26.91 8.06
CA SER A 169 6.07 -26.10 9.25
C SER A 169 7.14 -25.04 8.97
N ALA A 170 8.14 -25.33 8.14
CA ALA A 170 9.17 -24.38 7.75
C ALA A 170 8.61 -23.10 7.10
N VAL A 171 7.53 -23.20 6.31
CA VAL A 171 6.86 -22.02 5.73
C VAL A 171 6.01 -21.29 6.77
N ARG A 172 5.37 -22.04 7.70
CA ARG A 172 4.62 -21.44 8.82
C ARG A 172 5.53 -20.63 9.75
N ALA A 173 6.71 -21.18 10.04
CA ALA A 173 7.73 -20.57 10.87
C ALA A 173 8.28 -19.25 10.29
N LEU A 174 8.09 -18.97 9.00
CA LEU A 174 8.48 -17.67 8.41
C LEU A 174 7.67 -16.51 8.98
N ILE A 175 6.45 -16.75 9.44
CA ILE A 175 5.64 -15.75 10.15
C ILE A 175 6.00 -15.75 11.64
N GLU A 176 6.24 -16.92 12.23
CA GLU A 176 6.59 -17.05 13.65
C GLU A 176 7.99 -16.52 13.99
N GLY A 177 8.92 -16.48 13.03
CA GLY A 177 10.23 -15.82 13.15
C GLY A 177 10.13 -14.29 13.33
N GLU A 178 8.94 -13.72 13.14
CA GLU A 178 8.60 -12.34 13.50
C GLU A 178 7.97 -12.24 14.91
N GLU A 179 7.48 -13.35 15.47
CA GLU A 179 6.81 -13.46 16.79
C GLU A 179 7.63 -14.21 17.86
N THR A 180 8.81 -14.74 17.55
CA THR A 180 9.66 -15.42 18.54
C THR A 180 10.52 -14.43 19.31
N THR A 181 9.97 -13.95 20.43
CA THR A 181 10.73 -13.50 21.60
C THR A 181 11.76 -14.57 21.96
N PRO A 182 13.07 -14.30 21.92
CA PRO A 182 14.03 -15.13 22.62
C PRO A 182 13.65 -15.15 24.11
N ALA A 183 13.73 -16.30 24.77
CA ALA A 183 13.44 -16.48 26.19
C ALA A 183 14.01 -15.33 27.06
N PRO A 184 13.35 -14.95 28.17
CA PRO A 184 13.67 -13.71 28.89
C PRO A 184 15.12 -13.71 29.37
N GLY A 185 15.98 -13.05 28.59
CA GLY A 185 17.35 -12.74 28.96
C GLY A 185 17.30 -11.64 30.00
N ARG A 186 17.70 -12.00 31.23
CA ARG A 186 17.98 -11.17 32.40
C ARG A 186 17.87 -9.66 32.16
N VAL A 187 16.87 -9.07 32.81
CA VAL A 187 16.64 -7.62 32.92
C VAL A 187 17.96 -6.90 33.19
N VAL A 188 18.39 -6.07 32.23
CA VAL A 188 19.40 -5.04 32.49
C VAL A 188 18.63 -3.78 32.84
N SER A 189 18.45 -3.57 34.15
CA SER A 189 18.04 -2.28 34.70
C SER A 189 19.16 -1.27 34.49
N SER A 190 19.18 -0.63 33.34
CA SER A 190 19.71 0.72 33.20
C SER A 190 18.96 1.42 32.08
N VAL A 191 18.12 2.37 32.48
CA VAL A 191 17.58 3.38 31.56
C VAL A 191 18.78 4.11 30.95
N PRO A 192 18.95 4.15 29.62
CA PRO A 192 20.06 4.89 29.02
C PRO A 192 19.96 6.36 29.43
N GLU A 193 21.12 6.93 29.74
CA GLU A 193 21.28 8.33 30.12
C GLU A 193 20.57 9.26 29.14
N ARG A 194 19.90 10.28 29.69
CA ARG A 194 18.97 11.18 29.01
C ARG A 194 19.72 11.94 27.90
N ALA A 195 19.53 11.53 26.64
CA ALA A 195 20.17 12.19 25.49
C ALA A 195 19.78 13.68 25.46
N VAL A 196 20.78 14.56 25.51
CA VAL A 196 20.60 16.01 25.47
C VAL A 196 20.19 16.41 24.06
N TRP A 197 19.06 17.10 23.95
CA TRP A 197 18.59 17.69 22.71
C TRP A 197 19.27 19.06 22.54
N ASP A 198 20.09 19.23 21.50
CA ASP A 198 20.79 20.48 21.22
C ASP A 198 20.04 21.30 20.15
N VAL A 199 19.85 22.59 20.44
CA VAL A 199 19.28 23.58 19.53
C VAL A 199 20.36 24.58 19.18
N SER A 200 20.96 24.44 18.00
CA SER A 200 21.53 25.63 17.37
C SER A 200 20.38 26.44 16.76
N ALA A 201 19.98 27.52 17.44
CA ALA A 201 18.87 28.40 17.02
C ALA A 201 19.10 29.11 15.65
N ALA A 202 20.18 28.80 14.95
CA ALA A 202 20.52 29.33 13.64
C ALA A 202 19.80 28.61 12.48
N THR A 203 19.13 27.48 12.72
CA THR A 203 18.64 26.61 11.66
C THR A 203 17.16 26.29 11.85
N GLY A 204 16.30 27.13 11.24
CA GLY A 204 14.94 26.87 10.72
C GLY A 204 13.82 26.25 11.57
N CYS A 205 14.09 25.30 12.47
CA CYS A 205 13.10 24.55 13.22
C CYS A 205 12.25 25.46 14.12
N ARG A 206 10.92 25.35 14.03
CA ARG A 206 9.98 26.11 14.89
C ARG A 206 9.36 25.28 16.02
N HIS A 207 9.80 24.03 16.19
CA HIS A 207 9.29 23.15 17.25
C HIS A 207 9.98 23.45 18.58
N THR A 208 9.19 23.58 19.64
CA THR A 208 9.74 23.74 20.99
C THR A 208 10.21 22.40 21.55
N GLU A 209 11.22 22.43 22.41
CA GLU A 209 11.68 21.26 23.17
C GLU A 209 10.51 20.54 23.87
N ARG A 210 9.60 21.32 24.47
CA ARG A 210 8.39 20.81 25.12
C ARG A 210 7.48 20.06 24.15
N TYR A 211 7.28 20.58 22.94
CA TYR A 211 6.44 19.93 21.92
C TYR A 211 7.01 18.57 21.51
N ILE A 212 8.32 18.52 21.23
CA ILE A 212 9.01 17.30 20.83
C ILE A 212 9.01 16.27 21.96
N ARG A 213 9.36 16.68 23.19
CA ARG A 213 9.35 15.80 24.36
C ARG A 213 7.97 15.22 24.64
N THR A 214 6.93 16.05 24.61
CA THR A 214 5.56 15.56 24.83
C THR A 214 5.15 14.53 23.78
N GLY A 215 5.54 14.74 22.51
CA GLY A 215 5.30 13.78 21.43
C GLY A 215 6.07 12.47 21.64
N LEU A 216 7.33 12.57 22.01
CA LEU A 216 8.20 11.43 22.28
C LEU A 216 7.76 10.62 23.50
N ASP A 217 7.46 11.27 24.62
CA ASP A 217 7.02 10.62 25.86
C ASP A 217 5.74 9.80 25.65
N ARG A 218 4.78 10.38 24.91
CA ARG A 218 3.55 9.67 24.52
C ARG A 218 3.84 8.49 23.59
N GLY A 219 4.74 8.67 22.63
CA GLY A 219 5.16 7.61 21.71
C GLY A 219 5.85 6.46 22.43
N VAL A 220 6.78 6.76 23.33
CA VAL A 220 7.48 5.78 24.16
C VAL A 220 6.50 5.04 25.07
N ALA A 221 5.59 5.74 25.74
CA ALA A 221 4.57 5.11 26.58
C ALA A 221 3.68 4.12 25.79
N LEU A 222 3.33 4.45 24.54
CA LEU A 222 2.58 3.56 23.66
C LEU A 222 3.37 2.29 23.30
N VAL A 223 4.66 2.42 23.00
CA VAL A 223 5.54 1.26 22.73
C VAL A 223 5.68 0.39 23.97
N LEU A 224 5.92 1.00 25.14
CA LEU A 224 6.08 0.30 26.41
C LEU A 224 4.80 -0.42 26.88
N SER A 225 3.61 0.07 26.47
CA SER A 225 2.32 -0.56 26.81
C SER A 225 2.06 -1.91 26.12
N ARG A 226 2.96 -2.38 25.25
CA ARG A 226 2.84 -3.65 24.52
C ARG A 226 3.93 -4.62 24.99
N THR A 227 3.57 -5.52 25.89
CA THR A 227 4.50 -6.47 26.52
C THR A 227 4.50 -7.88 25.91
N GLU A 228 3.47 -8.23 25.14
CA GLU A 228 3.30 -9.61 24.61
C GLU A 228 3.43 -9.68 23.09
N SER A 229 2.92 -8.69 22.35
CA SER A 229 3.05 -8.61 20.89
C SER A 229 2.80 -7.18 20.38
N GLY A 230 3.34 -6.87 19.20
CA GLY A 230 3.04 -5.63 18.47
C GLY A 230 3.84 -4.39 18.89
N ALA A 231 4.74 -4.48 19.87
CA ALA A 231 5.62 -3.36 20.26
C ALA A 231 6.48 -2.83 19.09
N GLY A 232 6.97 -3.73 18.23
CA GLY A 232 7.72 -3.36 17.04
C GLY A 232 6.87 -2.62 15.99
N SER A 233 5.61 -3.04 15.80
CA SER A 233 4.66 -2.32 14.95
C SER A 233 4.27 -0.96 15.54
N GLN A 234 4.17 -0.84 16.87
CA GLN A 234 3.98 0.45 17.55
C GLN A 234 5.19 1.35 17.38
N ALA A 235 6.42 0.82 17.49
CA ALA A 235 7.64 1.58 17.26
C ALA A 235 7.68 2.18 15.84
N PHE A 236 7.31 1.39 14.82
CA PHE A 236 7.13 1.89 13.45
C PHE A 236 6.07 3.00 13.38
N GLY A 237 4.90 2.79 13.97
CA GLY A 237 3.79 3.75 13.94
C GLY A 237 4.12 5.08 14.62
N VAL A 238 4.79 5.02 15.76
CA VAL A 238 5.27 6.19 16.51
C VAL A 238 6.35 6.94 15.71
N ALA A 239 7.33 6.23 15.15
CA ALA A 239 8.35 6.82 14.30
C ALA A 239 7.75 7.51 13.06
N GLN A 240 6.80 6.86 12.38
CA GLN A 240 6.08 7.46 11.25
C GLN A 240 5.28 8.70 11.65
N PHE A 241 4.58 8.65 12.79
CA PHE A 241 3.80 9.79 13.27
C PHE A 241 4.70 10.99 13.55
N LEU A 242 5.80 10.79 14.27
CA LEU A 242 6.76 11.85 14.60
C LEU A 242 7.41 12.39 13.32
N ALA A 243 7.89 11.53 12.43
CA ALA A 243 8.45 11.96 11.14
C ALA A 243 7.49 12.84 10.32
N ARG A 244 6.18 12.54 10.35
CA ARG A 244 5.16 13.38 9.67
C ARG A 244 4.98 14.74 10.31
N GLN A 245 5.07 14.85 11.64
CA GLN A 245 5.05 16.16 12.32
C GLN A 245 6.25 17.02 11.90
N HIS A 246 7.35 16.38 11.52
CA HIS A 246 8.58 17.03 11.09
C HIS A 246 8.75 17.13 9.56
N ALA A 247 7.79 16.65 8.76
CA ALA A 247 7.87 16.64 7.30
C ALA A 247 7.99 18.04 6.66
N GLN A 248 7.53 19.07 7.37
CA GLN A 248 7.62 20.48 6.95
C GLN A 248 8.56 21.30 7.85
N CYS A 249 9.29 20.64 8.76
CA CYS A 249 10.34 21.25 9.57
C CYS A 249 11.55 21.51 8.66
N PRO A 250 12.03 22.75 8.49
CA PRO A 250 13.28 23.01 7.77
C PRO A 250 14.52 22.47 8.51
N GLY A 251 14.35 21.95 9.74
CA GLY A 251 15.38 21.24 10.50
C GLY A 251 16.46 22.16 11.06
N PRO A 252 17.35 21.60 11.91
CA PRO A 252 17.36 20.24 12.43
C PRO A 252 16.33 20.08 13.58
N CYS A 253 15.71 18.90 13.63
CA CYS A 253 14.63 18.58 14.56
C CYS A 253 15.02 17.43 15.54
N GLY A 254 16.29 17.00 15.55
CA GLY A 254 16.80 15.94 16.44
C GLY A 254 16.22 14.54 16.18
N LEU A 255 15.80 14.26 14.93
CA LEU A 255 15.09 13.03 14.56
C LEU A 255 15.89 11.75 14.83
N ASP A 256 17.21 11.79 14.70
CA ASP A 256 18.07 10.63 14.99
C ASP A 256 18.03 10.26 16.48
N SER A 257 18.10 11.25 17.37
CA SER A 257 17.99 11.07 18.82
C SER A 257 16.59 10.61 19.25
N ILE A 258 15.55 11.07 18.54
CA ILE A 258 14.17 10.59 18.71
C ILE A 258 14.05 9.12 18.30
N GLY A 259 14.61 8.76 17.14
CA GLY A 259 14.63 7.39 16.64
C GLY A 259 15.33 6.44 17.62
N ALA A 260 16.50 6.82 18.13
CA ALA A 260 17.25 6.03 19.11
C ALA A 260 16.44 5.72 20.39
N GLN A 261 15.64 6.66 20.87
CA GLN A 261 14.81 6.47 22.07
C GLN A 261 13.62 5.52 21.82
N ILE A 262 13.02 5.57 20.63
CA ILE A 262 11.95 4.63 20.25
C ILE A 262 12.52 3.21 20.10
N ILE A 263 13.72 3.07 19.53
CA ILE A 263 14.44 1.79 19.41
C ILE A 263 14.71 1.21 20.80
N ALA A 264 15.22 2.03 21.72
CA ALA A 264 15.50 1.61 23.09
C ALA A 264 14.21 1.17 23.83
N ALA A 265 13.12 1.91 23.68
CA ALA A 265 11.83 1.55 24.27
C ALA A 265 11.32 0.20 23.75
N ALA A 266 11.36 -0.02 22.43
CA ALA A 266 10.94 -1.28 21.83
C ALA A 266 11.81 -2.46 22.28
N ALA A 267 13.13 -2.27 22.32
CA ALA A 267 14.07 -3.28 22.79
C ALA A 267 13.83 -3.65 24.26
N SER A 268 13.47 -2.68 25.10
CA SER A 268 13.20 -2.91 26.52
C SER A 268 11.98 -3.78 26.80
N VAL A 269 11.04 -3.87 25.86
CA VAL A 269 9.85 -4.75 25.93
C VAL A 269 9.97 -5.98 25.04
N GLY A 270 11.20 -6.39 24.73
CA GLY A 270 11.47 -7.69 24.09
C GLY A 270 11.48 -7.69 22.56
N VAL A 271 11.42 -6.52 21.91
CA VAL A 271 11.60 -6.44 20.44
C VAL A 271 13.08 -6.64 20.10
N PRO A 272 13.44 -7.54 19.16
CA PRO A 272 14.82 -7.67 18.71
C PRO A 272 15.39 -6.32 18.23
N ARG A 273 16.59 -5.94 18.69
CA ARG A 273 17.17 -4.61 18.41
C ARG A 273 17.24 -4.29 16.91
N THR A 274 17.66 -5.25 16.09
CA THR A 274 17.72 -5.10 14.63
C THR A 274 16.34 -4.90 14.00
N TYR A 275 15.30 -5.52 14.57
CA TYR A 275 13.91 -5.29 14.14
C TYR A 275 13.45 -3.89 14.53
N ALA A 276 13.72 -3.45 15.77
CA ALA A 276 13.38 -2.12 16.25
C ALA A 276 14.06 -1.02 15.42
N GLU A 277 15.36 -1.20 15.12
CA GLU A 277 16.13 -0.32 14.23
C GLU A 277 15.50 -0.21 12.84
N ARG A 278 15.16 -1.36 12.22
CA ARG A 278 14.51 -1.40 10.91
C ARG A 278 13.12 -0.77 10.94
N ALA A 279 12.32 -1.08 11.95
CA ALA A 279 10.97 -0.55 12.12
C ALA A 279 10.99 0.98 12.28
N VAL A 280 11.87 1.51 13.12
CA VAL A 280 12.01 2.95 13.32
C VAL A 280 12.57 3.63 12.08
N THR A 281 13.61 3.07 11.45
CA THR A 281 14.18 3.60 10.20
C THR A 281 13.13 3.70 9.09
N ASN A 282 12.34 2.65 8.89
CA ASN A 282 11.26 2.63 7.89
C ASN A 282 10.13 3.60 8.24
N GLY A 283 9.80 3.74 9.53
CA GLY A 283 8.83 4.73 10.00
C GLY A 283 9.30 6.15 9.71
N MET A 284 10.56 6.46 10.03
CA MET A 284 11.17 7.78 9.84
C MET A 284 11.31 8.16 8.35
N ALA A 285 11.62 7.19 7.49
CA ALA A 285 11.74 7.40 6.04
C ALA A 285 10.39 7.69 5.35
N CYS A 286 9.26 7.52 6.03
CA CYS A 286 7.92 7.69 5.47
C CYS A 286 7.48 9.17 5.44
N ILE A 287 8.28 10.03 4.81
CA ILE A 287 7.95 11.43 4.54
C ILE A 287 7.32 11.52 3.15
N PRO A 288 6.08 12.05 3.00
CA PRO A 288 5.51 12.27 1.68
C PRO A 288 6.30 13.36 0.93
N THR A 289 6.87 13.01 -0.23
CA THR A 289 7.48 13.97 -1.15
C THR A 289 6.42 14.95 -1.67
N ARG A 290 6.71 16.25 -1.59
CA ARG A 290 5.78 17.30 -2.04
C ARG A 290 5.74 17.33 -3.56
N THR A 291 4.56 17.14 -4.15
CA THR A 291 4.29 17.72 -5.48
C THR A 291 4.20 19.24 -5.31
N PRO A 292 4.94 20.06 -6.06
CA PRO A 292 4.85 21.50 -5.94
C PRO A 292 3.44 21.97 -6.32
N GLN A 293 2.71 22.53 -5.35
CA GLN A 293 1.46 23.23 -5.61
C GLN A 293 1.77 24.45 -6.49
N HIS A 294 1.08 24.52 -7.62
CA HIS A 294 1.06 25.68 -8.52
C HIS A 294 0.85 26.97 -7.71
N ALA A 295 1.77 27.92 -7.89
CA ALA A 295 1.60 29.28 -7.43
C ALA A 295 0.33 29.87 -8.06
N ARG A 296 -0.64 30.25 -7.23
CA ARG A 296 -1.74 31.13 -7.65
C ARG A 296 -1.16 32.52 -7.94
N PRO A 297 -1.49 33.15 -9.07
CA PRO A 297 -1.12 34.55 -9.28
C PRO A 297 -1.87 35.42 -8.27
N ALA A 298 -1.12 36.29 -7.58
CA ALA A 298 -1.69 37.30 -6.70
C ALA A 298 -2.39 38.36 -7.56
N ALA A 299 -3.65 38.66 -7.23
CA ALA A 299 -4.42 39.73 -7.83
C ALA A 299 -4.67 40.83 -6.79
N LEU A 300 -4.23 42.04 -7.17
CA LEU A 300 -4.64 43.39 -6.80
C LEU A 300 -4.41 43.94 -5.38
N GLY A 301 -3.58 44.99 -5.35
CA GLY A 301 -3.70 46.15 -4.47
C GLY A 301 -3.48 47.42 -5.29
N THR A 302 -4.50 48.28 -5.34
CA THR A 302 -4.63 49.54 -6.09
C THR A 302 -3.79 50.67 -5.47
N ALA A 303 -3.17 51.53 -6.30
CA ALA A 303 -2.95 52.96 -5.99
C ALA A 303 -2.70 53.79 -7.27
N MET A 304 -3.19 55.04 -7.21
CA MET A 304 -3.43 56.05 -8.24
C MET A 304 -2.19 56.62 -8.96
N GLY A 305 -2.39 57.20 -10.15
CA GLY A 305 -1.49 58.22 -10.71
C GLY A 305 -1.63 58.58 -12.20
N ALA A 306 -2.56 59.49 -12.52
CA ALA A 306 -2.48 60.58 -13.51
C ALA A 306 -2.36 60.34 -15.04
N THR A 307 -3.32 60.95 -15.77
CA THR A 307 -3.26 61.74 -17.05
C THR A 307 -2.71 61.04 -18.31
N ASP A 308 -3.20 61.21 -19.54
CA ASP A 308 -4.05 62.23 -20.17
C ASP A 308 -4.57 61.72 -21.56
N VAL A 309 -5.76 62.19 -21.94
CA VAL A 309 -6.28 62.60 -23.28
C VAL A 309 -5.88 61.85 -24.57
N ALA A 310 -6.90 61.35 -25.30
CA ALA A 310 -7.27 61.66 -26.72
C ALA A 310 -8.09 60.50 -27.34
N ARG A 311 -9.42 60.63 -27.51
CA ARG A 311 -10.18 61.15 -28.67
C ARG A 311 -10.41 60.17 -29.84
N GLN A 312 -11.70 60.03 -30.18
CA GLN A 312 -12.33 59.66 -31.47
C GLN A 312 -12.25 58.16 -31.86
N GLY A 313 -13.28 57.48 -32.36
CA GLY A 313 -14.59 57.86 -32.91
C GLY A 313 -14.94 56.87 -34.05
N VAL A 314 -16.24 56.76 -34.40
CA VAL A 314 -16.82 56.08 -35.59
C VAL A 314 -17.10 54.56 -35.43
N ARG A 315 -18.34 54.11 -35.16
CA ARG A 315 -19.55 53.95 -36.02
C ARG A 315 -19.47 52.90 -37.16
N LYS A 316 -20.23 51.80 -36.95
CA LYS A 316 -21.30 51.24 -37.83
C LYS A 316 -20.93 50.45 -39.11
N ALA A 317 -21.43 49.19 -39.20
CA ALA A 317 -22.20 48.55 -40.31
C ALA A 317 -22.11 47.01 -40.16
N LEU A 318 -23.18 46.24 -39.89
CA LEU A 318 -24.33 45.82 -40.74
C LEU A 318 -23.97 44.92 -41.95
N GLY A 319 -24.68 43.78 -42.03
CA GLY A 319 -24.72 42.81 -43.14
C GLY A 319 -24.52 41.39 -42.62
N SER A 320 -25.52 40.60 -42.18
CA SER A 320 -26.79 40.17 -42.81
C SER A 320 -26.61 39.41 -44.12
N GLY A 321 -26.81 38.08 -44.09
CA GLY A 321 -27.08 37.24 -45.26
C GLY A 321 -27.04 35.73 -44.95
N PRO A 322 -27.88 34.87 -45.55
CA PRO A 322 -28.61 33.83 -44.81
C PRO A 322 -28.31 32.36 -45.21
N HIS A 323 -28.71 31.43 -44.33
CA HIS A 323 -29.03 30.00 -44.58
C HIS A 323 -30.42 29.86 -45.27
N PRO A 324 -30.95 28.65 -45.60
CA PRO A 324 -30.40 27.34 -45.99
C PRO A 324 -31.12 26.76 -47.25
N THR A 325 -30.81 25.53 -47.69
CA THR A 325 -31.83 24.49 -48.02
C THR A 325 -31.20 23.14 -48.38
N ASP A 326 -31.97 22.11 -48.05
CA ASP A 326 -31.74 20.67 -48.11
C ASP A 326 -31.61 20.05 -49.52
N GLY A 327 -31.10 18.82 -49.56
CA GLY A 327 -31.76 17.76 -50.34
C GLY A 327 -30.87 16.88 -51.23
N GLY A 328 -30.83 15.58 -50.91
CA GLY A 328 -30.92 14.52 -51.93
C GLY A 328 -29.65 13.77 -52.34
N MET A 329 -29.42 12.60 -51.72
CA MET A 329 -29.05 11.35 -52.42
C MET A 329 -30.36 10.70 -52.95
N PRO A 330 -30.37 9.65 -53.83
CA PRO A 330 -29.26 8.76 -54.22
C PRO A 330 -29.18 8.39 -55.72
N ALA A 331 -28.04 7.80 -56.12
CA ALA A 331 -27.92 6.56 -56.91
C ALA A 331 -26.47 6.05 -56.79
#